data_AF-L7MDV8-F1
#
_entry.id   AF-L7MDV8-F1
#
_cell.length_a   1.000
_cell.length_b   1.000
_cell.length_c   1.000
_cell.angle_alpha   90.00
_cell.angle_beta   90.00
_cell.angle_gamma   90.00
#
_symmetry.space_group_name_H-M   'P 1'
#
loop_
_entity.id
_entity.type
_entity.pdbx_description
1 polymer ?
#
loop_
_entity_poly.entity_id
_entity_poly.type
_entity_poly.pdbx_seq_one_letter_code
_entity_poly.pdbx_strand_id
1 'polypeptide(L)'
;EIKCPIYQKLPSLCCVACIEYVGNLNFSFVQVDIFKGYIKTSLMKAFCIIVVVWATLSENAVQTLYSEEPPPIVYGSLAAIQTPRLTCHYLYLKGWRIRLRNFEDGTPCWYSRWYSRVGYCFRGRCTIKAAPHEIPCDGVRRSPGYATSCYYSCTKGLQTMNIPYNNITPCLVIGPSGRPVDGAGVCMNGTCKPSDDLSPEEVELAHPQGLVRCPEKEHTGRDILRTCYYYCQRNGDWYSGYFDSKPTSGCMMRHPARETPLRWCCRGACTRKYNCEQL
;
A
#
# COMPACT_ATOMS: atom_id res chain seq x y z
N GLU A 1 30.48 -6.48 -54.26
CA GLU A 1 31.62 -5.55 -54.16
C GLU A 1 31.24 -4.35 -53.31
N ILE A 2 31.78 -4.22 -52.10
CA ILE A 2 31.95 -2.93 -51.41
C ILE A 2 33.28 -3.05 -50.63
N LYS A 3 34.27 -2.24 -51.04
CA LYS A 3 35.54 -2.04 -50.35
C LYS A 3 35.36 -0.95 -49.28
N CYS A 4 35.93 -1.16 -48.10
CA CYS A 4 36.37 -0.07 -47.22
C CYS A 4 37.82 -0.35 -46.76
N PRO A 5 38.75 0.63 -46.88
CA PRO A 5 40.16 0.44 -46.56
C PRO A 5 40.62 1.18 -45.27
N ILE A 6 41.83 0.82 -44.78
CA ILE A 6 42.77 1.54 -43.88
C ILE A 6 42.40 1.56 -42.37
N TYR A 7 43.00 0.68 -41.54
CA TYR A 7 44.28 0.79 -40.78
C TYR A 7 44.30 1.79 -39.60
N GLN A 8 44.38 1.26 -38.37
CA GLN A 8 45.39 1.70 -37.39
C GLN A 8 45.73 0.56 -36.40
N LYS A 9 47.03 0.38 -36.20
CA LYS A 9 47.70 -0.65 -35.39
C LYS A 9 47.50 -0.39 -33.89
N LEU A 10 47.19 -1.44 -33.12
CA LEU A 10 47.82 -1.70 -31.81
C LEU A 10 47.68 -3.20 -31.47
N PRO A 11 48.65 -3.78 -30.74
CA PRO A 11 48.84 -5.22 -30.66
C PRO A 11 48.18 -5.83 -29.42
N SER A 12 48.17 -7.16 -29.45
CA SER A 12 48.06 -8.10 -28.32
C SER A 12 46.67 -8.39 -27.73
N LEU A 13 46.23 -9.61 -28.06
CA LEU A 13 45.56 -10.58 -27.20
C LEU A 13 44.21 -10.19 -26.56
N CYS A 14 43.12 -10.62 -27.21
CA CYS A 14 42.28 -11.68 -26.66
C CYS A 14 41.25 -12.09 -27.72
N CYS A 15 41.40 -13.29 -28.27
CA CYS A 15 40.33 -13.94 -29.02
C CYS A 15 39.17 -14.22 -28.07
N VAL A 16 38.13 -13.39 -28.13
CA VAL A 16 36.81 -13.74 -27.60
C VAL A 16 36.23 -14.78 -28.54
N ALA A 17 36.08 -16.00 -28.06
CA ALA A 17 35.34 -17.04 -28.76
C ALA A 17 33.87 -16.60 -28.87
N CYS A 18 33.44 -16.27 -30.09
CA CYS A 18 32.03 -16.26 -30.45
C CYS A 18 31.55 -17.71 -30.46
N ILE A 19 30.71 -18.08 -29.50
CA ILE A 19 29.91 -19.31 -29.59
C ILE A 19 28.69 -18.96 -30.45
N GLU A 20 28.80 -19.19 -31.76
CA GLU A 20 27.63 -19.30 -32.63
C GLU A 20 27.01 -20.68 -32.40
N TYR A 21 25.78 -20.65 -31.86
CA TYR A 21 24.95 -21.82 -31.68
C TYR A 21 24.26 -22.14 -33.01
N VAL A 22 24.85 -23.04 -33.81
CA VAL A 22 24.16 -23.62 -34.97
C VAL A 22 24.43 -25.12 -35.01
N GLY A 23 23.34 -25.88 -34.86
CA GLY A 23 23.08 -27.12 -35.59
C GLY A 23 23.98 -28.32 -35.32
N ASN A 24 23.38 -29.36 -34.72
CA ASN A 24 23.68 -30.78 -34.89
C ASN A 24 24.77 -31.10 -35.93
N LEU A 25 25.85 -31.76 -35.54
CA LEU A 25 26.57 -32.73 -36.38
C LEU A 25 27.57 -33.56 -35.55
N ASN A 26 27.67 -34.83 -35.95
CA ASN A 26 28.39 -35.93 -35.34
C ASN A 26 29.89 -35.65 -35.10
N PHE A 27 30.38 -35.99 -33.92
CA PHE A 27 31.82 -36.05 -33.64
C PHE A 27 32.37 -37.42 -34.07
N SER A 28 33.13 -37.43 -35.16
CA SER A 28 34.03 -38.54 -35.51
C SER A 28 35.35 -38.37 -34.75
N PHE A 29 35.69 -39.36 -33.92
CA PHE A 29 37.00 -39.45 -33.26
C PHE A 29 38.08 -39.75 -34.30
N VAL A 30 39.05 -38.85 -34.45
CA VAL A 30 40.33 -39.15 -35.11
C VAL A 30 41.30 -39.61 -34.02
N GLN A 31 41.60 -40.91 -34.04
CA GLN A 31 42.54 -41.57 -33.15
C GLN A 31 43.96 -41.34 -33.68
N VAL A 32 44.76 -40.55 -32.96
CA VAL A 32 46.18 -40.35 -33.26
C VAL A 32 46.99 -41.29 -32.37
N ASP A 33 47.39 -42.43 -32.92
CA ASP A 33 48.34 -43.37 -32.33
C ASP A 33 49.77 -42.85 -32.55
N ILE A 34 50.37 -42.18 -31.56
CA ILE A 34 51.82 -41.98 -31.52
C ILE A 34 52.33 -42.07 -30.07
N PHE A 35 53.46 -42.76 -29.90
CA PHE A 35 54.26 -42.98 -28.68
C PHE A 35 53.98 -44.25 -27.88
N LYS A 36 54.20 -45.38 -28.56
CA LYS A 36 54.69 -46.62 -27.94
C LYS A 36 56.21 -46.47 -27.72
N GLY A 37 56.63 -46.42 -26.46
CA GLY A 37 58.02 -46.61 -26.07
C GLY A 37 58.53 -45.56 -25.09
N TYR A 38 59.08 -46.04 -23.97
CA TYR A 38 59.93 -45.27 -23.05
C TYR A 38 59.33 -44.49 -21.87
N ILE A 39 58.17 -44.84 -21.29
CA ILE A 39 57.82 -44.31 -19.94
C ILE A 39 57.05 -45.35 -19.10
N LYS A 40 57.71 -46.43 -18.65
CA LYS A 40 57.07 -47.42 -17.75
C LYS A 40 57.50 -47.35 -16.28
N THR A 41 58.50 -46.54 -15.93
CA THR A 41 59.02 -46.47 -14.55
C THR A 41 58.95 -45.11 -13.87
N SER A 42 58.61 -44.03 -14.59
CA SER A 42 58.47 -42.69 -14.00
C SER A 42 57.02 -42.24 -13.76
N LEU A 43 56.03 -42.87 -14.39
CA LEU A 43 54.62 -42.47 -14.28
C LEU A 43 53.98 -42.87 -12.94
N MET A 44 54.43 -43.99 -12.37
CA MET A 44 53.88 -44.53 -11.12
C MET A 44 54.26 -43.69 -9.89
N LYS A 45 55.41 -43.00 -9.92
CA LYS A 45 55.81 -42.06 -8.85
C LYS A 45 55.05 -40.73 -8.95
N ALA A 46 54.75 -40.26 -10.16
CA ALA A 46 53.97 -39.03 -10.36
C ALA A 46 52.50 -39.20 -9.94
N PHE A 47 51.88 -40.35 -10.21
CA PHE A 47 50.51 -40.63 -9.78
C PHE A 47 50.35 -40.70 -8.27
N CYS A 48 51.30 -41.29 -7.53
CA CYS A 48 51.24 -41.33 -6.07
C CYS A 48 51.28 -39.93 -5.43
N ILE A 49 52.02 -38.98 -6.00
CA ILE A 49 52.08 -37.60 -5.48
C ILE A 49 50.76 -36.87 -5.72
N ILE A 50 50.13 -37.06 -6.89
CA ILE A 50 48.85 -36.42 -7.21
C ILE A 50 47.72 -36.92 -6.30
N VAL A 51 47.70 -38.22 -5.97
CA VAL A 51 46.68 -38.80 -5.08
C VAL A 51 46.83 -38.29 -3.64
N VAL A 52 48.06 -38.13 -3.14
CA VAL A 52 48.31 -37.60 -1.77
C VAL A 52 47.98 -36.10 -1.68
N VAL A 53 48.23 -35.32 -2.73
CA VAL A 53 47.84 -33.89 -2.78
C VAL A 53 46.31 -33.74 -2.85
N TRP A 54 45.61 -34.63 -3.57
CA TRP A 54 44.14 -34.61 -3.59
C TRP A 54 43.50 -35.02 -2.26
N ALA A 55 44.09 -36.00 -1.55
CA ALA A 55 43.57 -36.42 -0.24
C ALA A 55 43.75 -35.36 0.86
N THR A 56 44.77 -34.51 0.77
CA THR A 56 45.01 -33.43 1.74
C THR A 56 44.20 -32.17 1.46
N LEU A 57 43.69 -31.98 0.24
CA LEU A 57 42.79 -30.87 -0.11
C LEU A 57 41.31 -31.19 0.14
N SER A 58 40.91 -32.44 0.32
CA SER A 58 39.51 -32.83 0.55
C SER A 58 39.05 -32.73 2.01
N GLU A 59 39.95 -32.47 2.96
CA GLU A 59 39.62 -32.42 4.40
C GLU A 59 39.56 -31.01 5.02
N ASN A 60 39.60 -29.94 4.21
CA ASN A 60 39.23 -28.62 4.71
C ASN A 60 37.72 -28.45 4.64
N ALA A 61 37.09 -29.03 5.67
CA ALA A 61 35.70 -28.89 6.03
C ALA A 61 35.26 -27.43 5.95
N VAL A 62 34.40 -27.20 4.96
CA VAL A 62 33.37 -26.17 4.91
C VAL A 62 32.61 -26.21 6.23
N GLN A 63 32.94 -25.32 7.16
CA GLN A 63 32.08 -25.02 8.28
C GLN A 63 32.17 -23.52 8.63
N THR A 64 31.00 -22.90 8.44
CA THR A 64 30.44 -21.82 9.27
C THR A 64 31.16 -20.48 9.27
N LEU A 65 30.75 -19.62 8.34
CA LEU A 65 30.48 -18.20 8.60
C LEU A 65 29.32 -17.74 7.71
N TYR A 66 28.19 -18.44 7.85
CA TYR A 66 26.89 -17.83 7.56
C TYR A 66 26.63 -16.83 8.68
N SER A 67 26.97 -15.57 8.42
CA SER A 67 26.44 -14.47 9.21
C SER A 67 24.96 -14.40 8.91
N GLU A 68 24.15 -14.79 9.88
CA GLU A 68 22.71 -14.58 9.88
C GLU A 68 22.50 -13.07 9.97
N GLU A 69 22.41 -12.42 8.81
CA GLU A 69 22.12 -11.00 8.71
C GLU A 69 20.72 -10.79 9.30
N PRO A 70 20.57 -9.94 10.34
CA PRO A 70 19.25 -9.68 10.92
C PRO A 70 18.34 -9.13 9.82
N PRO A 71 17.04 -9.46 9.83
CA PRO A 71 16.12 -8.95 8.83
C PRO A 71 16.22 -7.42 8.80
N PRO A 72 16.34 -6.78 7.64
CA PRO A 72 16.44 -5.33 7.57
C PRO A 72 15.23 -4.75 8.29
N ILE A 73 15.54 -3.92 9.28
CA ILE A 73 14.56 -3.18 10.07
C ILE A 73 13.73 -2.38 9.06
N VAL A 74 12.44 -2.71 8.99
CA VAL A 74 11.45 -1.99 8.22
C VAL A 74 11.28 -0.61 8.87
N TYR A 75 12.05 0.36 8.40
CA TYR A 75 11.71 1.77 8.52
C TYR A 75 11.57 2.34 7.11
N GLY A 76 10.40 2.93 6.87
CA GLY A 76 10.03 3.50 5.59
C GLY A 76 10.92 4.66 5.14
N SER A 77 10.59 5.14 3.93
CA SER A 77 11.00 6.45 3.41
C SER A 77 12.36 6.56 2.73
N LEU A 78 12.94 5.47 2.20
CA LEU A 78 14.09 5.54 1.30
C LEU A 78 13.80 4.77 0.00
N ALA A 79 13.01 5.40 -0.89
CA ALA A 79 13.16 5.25 -2.33
C ALA A 79 14.48 5.89 -2.82
N ALA A 80 15.53 5.86 -1.99
CA ALA A 80 16.79 6.52 -2.19
C ALA A 80 17.83 5.48 -2.64
N ILE A 81 18.32 5.68 -3.85
CA ILE A 81 19.55 5.08 -4.42
C ILE A 81 19.50 3.57 -4.70
N GLN A 82 18.46 3.08 -5.38
CA GLN A 82 18.57 1.81 -6.12
C GLN A 82 18.51 2.08 -7.62
N THR A 83 19.58 1.74 -8.33
CA THR A 83 19.62 1.78 -9.79
C THR A 83 18.50 0.92 -10.37
N PRO A 84 17.71 1.40 -11.35
CA PRO A 84 16.58 0.65 -11.88
C PRO A 84 17.04 -0.71 -12.41
N ARG A 85 16.35 -1.78 -12.01
CA ARG A 85 16.68 -3.15 -12.42
C ARG A 85 16.15 -3.43 -13.83
N LEU A 86 16.90 -4.18 -14.63
CA LEU A 86 16.45 -4.61 -15.96
C LEU A 86 15.27 -5.60 -15.89
N THR A 87 15.18 -6.37 -14.81
CA THR A 87 14.14 -7.37 -14.59
C THR A 87 13.62 -7.30 -13.16
N CYS A 88 12.38 -7.76 -12.96
CA CYS A 88 11.71 -7.80 -11.66
C CYS A 88 11.83 -9.14 -10.93
N HIS A 89 12.82 -9.93 -11.34
CA HIS A 89 13.13 -11.23 -10.77
C HIS A 89 14.65 -11.42 -10.69
N TYR A 90 15.10 -12.19 -9.71
CA TYR A 90 16.48 -12.60 -9.56
C TYR A 90 16.58 -14.09 -9.30
N LEU A 91 17.73 -14.66 -9.65
CA LEU A 91 18.07 -16.05 -9.35
C LEU A 91 18.80 -16.10 -8.02
N TYR A 92 18.47 -17.07 -7.19
CA TYR A 92 19.17 -17.34 -5.94
C TYR A 92 19.37 -18.85 -5.76
N LEU A 93 20.42 -19.23 -5.04
CA LEU A 93 20.70 -20.62 -4.71
C LEU A 93 20.01 -20.99 -3.40
N LYS A 94 19.26 -22.11 -3.42
CA LYS A 94 18.73 -22.74 -2.21
C LYS A 94 19.23 -24.19 -2.16
N GLY A 95 20.33 -24.39 -1.45
CA GLY A 95 21.16 -25.60 -1.58
C GLY A 95 21.74 -25.70 -2.99
N TRP A 96 21.62 -26.86 -3.63
CA TRP A 96 22.10 -27.11 -5.00
C TRP A 96 21.10 -26.72 -6.11
N ARG A 97 19.96 -26.10 -5.77
CA ARG A 97 18.92 -25.73 -6.75
C ARG A 97 18.89 -24.23 -6.95
N ILE A 98 18.96 -23.80 -8.22
CA ILE A 98 18.69 -22.42 -8.62
C ILE A 98 17.17 -22.20 -8.56
N ARG A 99 16.75 -21.15 -7.87
CA ARG A 99 15.35 -20.73 -7.73
C ARG A 99 15.20 -19.31 -8.25
N LEU A 100 14.02 -19.03 -8.80
CA LEU A 100 13.62 -17.68 -9.21
C LEU A 100 12.80 -17.04 -8.08
N ARG A 101 13.09 -15.78 -7.73
CA ARG A 101 12.27 -14.97 -6.80
C ARG A 101 12.03 -13.59 -7.39
N ASN A 102 10.89 -13.00 -7.05
CA ASN A 102 10.55 -11.64 -7.45
C ASN A 102 11.18 -10.64 -6.48
N PHE A 103 11.56 -9.46 -6.99
CA PHE A 103 11.83 -8.30 -6.14
C PHE A 103 10.55 -7.84 -5.44
N GLU A 104 10.71 -7.10 -4.35
CA GLU A 104 9.57 -6.51 -3.62
C GLU A 104 8.80 -5.53 -4.51
N ASP A 105 7.48 -5.51 -4.34
CA ASP A 105 6.61 -4.62 -5.07
C ASP A 105 6.99 -3.17 -4.73
N GLY A 106 7.24 -2.34 -5.76
CA GLY A 106 7.76 -0.98 -5.63
C GLY A 106 9.25 -0.81 -5.99
N THR A 107 10.01 -1.88 -6.17
CA THR A 107 11.43 -1.81 -6.60
C THR A 107 11.55 -1.16 -7.98
N PRO A 108 12.42 -0.15 -8.21
CA PRO A 108 12.53 0.53 -9.51
C PRO A 108 13.06 -0.41 -10.61
N CYS A 109 12.48 -0.32 -11.82
CA CYS A 109 12.85 -1.18 -12.96
C CYS A 109 12.78 -0.44 -14.31
N TRP A 110 13.53 -0.95 -15.29
CA TRP A 110 13.48 -0.50 -16.67
C TRP A 110 12.32 -1.15 -17.42
N TYR A 111 11.45 -0.32 -17.99
CA TYR A 111 10.36 -0.82 -18.80
C TYR A 111 10.88 -1.26 -20.18
N SER A 112 10.93 -2.58 -20.43
CA SER A 112 11.64 -3.17 -21.59
C SER A 112 11.23 -2.61 -22.95
N ARG A 113 9.98 -2.14 -23.07
CA ARG A 113 9.48 -1.58 -24.33
C ARG A 113 10.09 -0.20 -24.59
N TRP A 114 10.35 0.58 -23.54
CA TRP A 114 10.68 2.01 -23.59
C TRP A 114 11.79 2.29 -22.56
N TYR A 115 13.05 2.09 -22.94
CA TYR A 115 14.25 2.26 -22.08
C TYR A 115 14.44 3.68 -21.48
N SER A 116 13.53 4.62 -21.75
CA SER A 116 13.51 5.97 -21.17
C SER A 116 12.56 6.11 -19.98
N ARG A 117 11.77 5.09 -19.64
CA ARG A 117 10.81 5.15 -18.51
C ARG A 117 11.18 4.16 -17.42
N VAL A 118 11.36 4.69 -16.22
CA VAL A 118 11.49 3.91 -14.99
C VAL A 118 10.09 3.57 -14.49
N GLY A 119 9.81 2.27 -14.37
CA GLY A 119 8.64 1.75 -13.67
C GLY A 119 9.03 1.18 -12.31
N TYR A 120 8.13 0.40 -11.72
CA TYR A 120 8.45 -0.45 -10.57
C TYR A 120 7.98 -1.87 -10.80
N CYS A 121 8.63 -2.76 -10.07
CA CYS A 121 8.27 -4.15 -10.02
C CYS A 121 6.94 -4.33 -9.33
N PHE A 122 6.08 -5.11 -9.96
CA PHE A 122 4.82 -5.55 -9.42
C PHE A 122 4.59 -7.00 -9.84
N ARG A 123 4.56 -7.92 -8.86
CA ARG A 123 4.40 -9.37 -9.08
C ARG A 123 5.35 -9.94 -10.14
N GLY A 124 6.61 -9.50 -10.12
CA GLY A 124 7.65 -9.98 -11.04
C GLY A 124 7.63 -9.36 -12.44
N ARG A 125 6.80 -8.34 -12.69
CA ARG A 125 6.78 -7.57 -13.95
C ARG A 125 7.05 -6.10 -13.71
N CYS A 126 7.75 -5.45 -14.65
CA CYS A 126 7.95 -4.01 -14.60
C CYS A 126 6.71 -3.29 -15.13
N THR A 127 6.13 -2.38 -14.35
CA THR A 127 4.94 -1.59 -14.72
C THR A 127 5.17 -0.10 -14.46
N ILE A 128 4.55 0.74 -15.30
CA ILE A 128 4.56 2.21 -15.18
C ILE A 128 3.26 2.69 -14.46
N LYS A 129 2.24 1.83 -14.34
CA LYS A 129 0.93 2.19 -13.75
C LYS A 129 1.01 2.24 -12.23
N ALA A 130 0.99 3.43 -11.63
CA ALA A 130 1.32 3.66 -10.20
C ALA A 130 0.85 2.48 -9.34
N ALA A 131 1.72 1.94 -8.47
CA ALA A 131 1.28 0.92 -7.53
C ALA A 131 0.01 1.44 -6.85
N PRO A 132 -1.12 0.69 -6.93
CA PRO A 132 -2.39 1.21 -6.45
C PRO A 132 -2.20 1.62 -5.00
N HIS A 133 -2.64 2.83 -4.66
CA HIS A 133 -2.59 3.28 -3.28
C HIS A 133 -3.39 2.29 -2.45
N GLU A 134 -2.73 1.55 -1.58
CA GLU A 134 -3.41 0.61 -0.71
C GLU A 134 -4.23 1.43 0.30
N ILE A 135 -5.55 1.22 0.26
CA ILE A 135 -6.48 1.77 1.25
C ILE A 135 -6.88 0.58 2.10
N PRO A 136 -6.46 0.53 3.38
CA PRO A 136 -6.70 -0.64 4.22
C PRO A 136 -8.20 -0.91 4.42
N CYS A 137 -8.54 -2.20 4.41
CA CYS A 137 -9.90 -2.69 4.54
C CYS A 137 -10.24 -2.99 6.01
N ASP A 138 -10.08 -2.00 6.89
CA ASP A 138 -10.22 -2.13 8.36
C ASP A 138 -11.49 -1.49 8.94
N GLY A 139 -12.38 -0.98 8.09
CA GLY A 139 -13.62 -0.32 8.51
C GLY A 139 -13.42 1.08 9.09
N VAL A 140 -12.19 1.62 9.09
CA VAL A 140 -11.88 2.91 9.73
C VAL A 140 -11.98 4.05 8.73
N ARG A 141 -12.79 5.05 9.09
CA ARG A 141 -12.91 6.30 8.33
C ARG A 141 -11.63 7.12 8.45
N ARG A 142 -11.03 7.43 7.30
CA ARG A 142 -9.84 8.29 7.18
C ARG A 142 -10.14 9.64 6.55
N SER A 143 -11.20 9.72 5.75
CA SER A 143 -11.61 10.98 5.16
C SER A 143 -12.09 11.96 6.22
N PRO A 144 -11.76 13.26 6.10
CA PRO A 144 -12.30 14.30 6.96
C PRO A 144 -13.84 14.36 6.89
N GLY A 145 -14.47 14.99 7.89
CA GLY A 145 -15.92 15.21 7.91
C GLY A 145 -16.77 13.96 8.17
N TYR A 146 -18.07 14.05 7.87
CA TYR A 146 -19.06 12.98 8.00
C TYR A 146 -19.11 12.00 6.82
N ALA A 147 -19.45 10.74 7.10
CA ALA A 147 -19.68 9.74 6.06
C ALA A 147 -21.00 9.96 5.33
N THR A 148 -20.94 10.30 4.04
CA THR A 148 -22.13 10.40 3.20
C THR A 148 -22.69 9.04 2.77
N SER A 149 -21.92 7.98 2.99
CA SER A 149 -22.31 6.58 2.82
C SER A 149 -21.67 5.74 3.92
N CYS A 150 -22.34 4.68 4.36
CA CYS A 150 -21.79 3.72 5.31
C CYS A 150 -20.93 2.62 4.66
N TYR A 151 -20.65 2.77 3.37
CA TYR A 151 -19.69 1.97 2.62
C TYR A 151 -18.53 2.82 2.14
N TYR A 152 -17.36 2.20 2.05
CA TYR A 152 -16.19 2.82 1.44
C TYR A 152 -15.43 1.83 0.57
N SER A 153 -14.72 2.39 -0.40
CA SER A 153 -13.85 1.62 -1.27
C SER A 153 -12.48 1.46 -0.60
N CYS A 154 -12.08 0.23 -0.37
CA CYS A 154 -10.74 -0.12 0.08
C CYS A 154 -9.99 -0.88 -1.04
N THR A 155 -8.66 -0.85 -1.01
CA THR A 155 -7.83 -1.46 -2.06
C THR A 155 -6.79 -2.36 -1.43
N LYS A 156 -6.84 -3.65 -1.75
CA LYS A 156 -5.89 -4.68 -1.29
C LYS A 156 -5.21 -5.30 -2.50
N GLY A 157 -3.94 -4.94 -2.73
CA GLY A 157 -3.24 -5.27 -3.98
C GLY A 157 -3.95 -4.66 -5.19
N LEU A 158 -4.44 -5.50 -6.12
CA LEU A 158 -5.15 -5.05 -7.33
C LEU A 158 -6.68 -5.02 -7.20
N GLN A 159 -7.23 -5.47 -6.08
CA GLN A 159 -8.67 -5.57 -5.89
C GLN A 159 -9.18 -4.36 -5.12
N THR A 160 -10.12 -3.63 -5.73
CA THR A 160 -10.92 -2.63 -5.03
C THR A 160 -12.22 -3.28 -4.59
N MET A 161 -12.52 -3.17 -3.31
CA MET A 161 -13.71 -3.75 -2.69
C MET A 161 -14.48 -2.64 -1.99
N ASN A 162 -15.80 -2.71 -2.06
CA ASN A 162 -16.67 -1.86 -1.25
C ASN A 162 -17.03 -2.62 0.01
N ILE A 163 -16.64 -2.09 1.16
CA ILE A 163 -16.90 -2.70 2.47
C ILE A 163 -17.59 -1.68 3.37
N PRO A 164 -18.41 -2.13 4.33
CA PRO A 164 -19.03 -1.23 5.28
C PRO A 164 -17.99 -0.64 6.25
N TYR A 165 -18.24 0.58 6.71
CA TYR A 165 -17.52 1.12 7.86
C TYR A 165 -17.86 0.34 9.14
N ASN A 166 -17.00 0.46 10.14
CA ASN A 166 -17.26 -0.06 11.47
C ASN A 166 -18.52 0.57 12.06
N ASN A 167 -19.23 -0.18 12.90
CA ASN A 167 -20.38 0.33 13.63
C ASN A 167 -19.98 1.59 14.42
N ILE A 168 -20.93 2.50 14.62
CA ILE A 168 -20.75 3.77 15.34
C ILE A 168 -20.01 4.85 14.51
N THR A 169 -19.53 4.53 13.29
CA THR A 169 -18.91 5.55 12.43
C THR A 169 -19.90 6.68 12.12
N PRO A 170 -19.56 7.96 12.41
CA PRO A 170 -20.47 9.09 12.16
C PRO A 170 -20.81 9.23 10.66
N CYS A 171 -22.09 9.36 10.36
CA CYS A 171 -22.59 9.46 9.00
C CYS A 171 -23.63 10.58 8.85
N LEU A 172 -23.85 11.05 7.63
CA LEU A 172 -24.80 12.09 7.29
C LEU A 172 -25.42 11.78 5.93
N VAL A 173 -26.72 11.52 5.90
CA VAL A 173 -27.43 11.19 4.67
C VAL A 173 -27.64 12.46 3.84
N ILE A 174 -27.07 12.48 2.63
CA ILE A 174 -27.22 13.59 1.69
C ILE A 174 -28.28 13.25 0.67
N GLY A 175 -29.29 14.10 0.56
CA GLY A 175 -30.39 13.93 -0.36
C GLY A 175 -30.03 14.30 -1.79
N PRO A 176 -30.95 14.09 -2.75
CA PRO A 176 -30.73 14.41 -4.16
C PRO A 176 -30.50 15.91 -4.41
N SER A 177 -30.93 16.77 -3.49
CA SER A 177 -30.69 18.22 -3.54
C SER A 177 -29.26 18.62 -3.14
N GLY A 178 -28.41 17.66 -2.77
CA GLY A 178 -27.08 17.91 -2.22
C GLY A 178 -27.11 18.48 -0.79
N ARG A 179 -28.27 18.47 -0.13
CA ARG A 179 -28.44 18.89 1.27
C ARG A 179 -28.64 17.69 2.19
N PRO A 180 -28.24 17.79 3.47
CA PRO A 180 -28.59 16.78 4.46
C PRO A 180 -30.10 16.61 4.53
N VAL A 181 -30.58 15.36 4.49
CA VAL A 181 -32.02 15.06 4.62
C VAL A 181 -32.43 15.15 6.08
N ASP A 182 -31.60 14.59 6.96
CA ASP A 182 -31.85 14.48 8.40
C ASP A 182 -30.60 14.85 9.21
N GLY A 183 -30.71 14.75 10.54
CA GLY A 183 -29.57 14.85 11.44
C GLY A 183 -28.54 13.74 11.22
N ALA A 184 -27.28 14.04 11.53
CA ALA A 184 -26.19 13.09 11.50
C ALA A 184 -26.49 11.87 12.36
N GLY A 185 -26.12 10.72 11.84
CA GLY A 185 -26.36 9.42 12.41
C GLY A 185 -25.07 8.67 12.69
N VAL A 186 -25.23 7.38 12.94
CA VAL A 186 -24.12 6.42 13.01
C VAL A 186 -24.34 5.27 12.03
N CYS A 187 -23.25 4.78 11.45
CA CYS A 187 -23.30 3.59 10.63
C CYS A 187 -23.56 2.36 11.51
N MET A 188 -24.57 1.58 11.13
CA MET A 188 -24.89 0.29 11.74
C MET A 188 -25.25 -0.70 10.62
N ASN A 189 -24.53 -1.81 10.54
CA ASN A 189 -24.77 -2.86 9.52
C ASN A 189 -24.84 -2.30 8.08
N GLY A 190 -23.93 -1.38 7.73
CA GLY A 190 -23.88 -0.76 6.41
C GLY A 190 -24.95 0.30 6.12
N THR A 191 -25.83 0.61 7.08
CA THR A 191 -26.87 1.65 6.94
C THR A 191 -26.59 2.81 7.87
N CYS A 192 -26.84 4.05 7.42
CA CYS A 192 -26.75 5.23 8.28
C CYS A 192 -28.04 5.36 9.08
N LYS A 193 -27.98 5.09 10.38
CA LYS A 193 -29.13 5.24 11.29
C LYS A 193 -29.20 6.70 11.73
N PRO A 194 -30.23 7.47 11.31
CA PRO A 194 -30.28 8.92 11.51
C PRO A 194 -30.43 9.25 12.99
N SER A 195 -30.11 10.50 13.35
CA SER A 195 -30.10 10.92 14.75
C SER A 195 -31.37 10.52 15.49
N ASP A 196 -32.55 10.64 14.86
CA ASP A 196 -33.88 10.50 15.48
C ASP A 196 -34.16 9.09 16.02
N ASP A 197 -33.51 8.09 15.45
CA ASP A 197 -33.62 6.70 15.87
C ASP A 197 -32.57 6.31 16.93
N LEU A 198 -31.66 7.24 17.29
CA LEU A 198 -30.56 7.01 18.21
C LEU A 198 -30.95 7.31 19.67
N SER A 199 -30.37 6.56 20.60
CA SER A 199 -30.38 6.91 22.03
C SER A 199 -29.62 8.23 22.28
N PRO A 200 -29.82 8.91 23.42
CA PRO A 200 -29.07 10.13 23.74
C PRO A 200 -27.55 9.94 23.70
N GLU A 201 -27.05 8.80 24.18
CA GLU A 201 -25.62 8.43 24.14
C GLU A 201 -25.12 8.23 22.71
N GLU A 202 -25.92 7.56 21.87
CA GLU A 202 -25.61 7.37 20.45
C GLU A 202 -25.62 8.70 19.65
N VAL A 203 -26.45 9.66 20.05
CA VAL A 203 -26.47 11.00 19.43
C VAL A 203 -25.14 11.74 19.68
N GLU A 204 -24.53 11.59 20.86
CA GLU A 204 -23.20 12.15 21.13
C GLU A 204 -22.13 11.51 20.24
N LEU A 205 -22.22 10.19 20.02
CA LEU A 205 -21.32 9.46 19.11
C LEU A 205 -21.50 9.90 17.65
N ALA A 206 -22.71 10.28 17.25
CA ALA A 206 -22.98 10.87 15.94
C ALA A 206 -22.41 12.30 15.79
N HIS A 207 -22.02 12.96 16.88
CA HIS A 207 -21.51 14.34 16.86
C HIS A 207 -20.19 14.50 17.64
N PRO A 208 -19.12 13.78 17.22
CA PRO A 208 -17.85 13.86 17.92
C PRO A 208 -17.23 15.25 17.75
N GLN A 209 -16.55 15.73 18.80
CA GLN A 209 -15.94 17.06 18.84
C GLN A 209 -14.99 17.35 17.65
N GLY A 210 -14.30 16.33 17.13
CA GLY A 210 -13.42 16.47 15.97
C GLY A 210 -14.13 16.85 14.66
N LEU A 211 -15.45 16.63 14.57
CA LEU A 211 -16.30 16.98 13.42
C LEU A 211 -17.07 18.28 13.62
N VAL A 212 -17.01 18.88 14.80
CA VAL A 212 -17.60 20.19 15.09
C VAL A 212 -16.65 21.27 14.55
N ARG A 213 -16.91 21.72 13.32
CA ARG A 213 -16.05 22.72 12.64
C ARG A 213 -16.82 23.85 11.99
N CYS A 214 -18.15 23.80 12.01
CA CYS A 214 -18.97 24.92 11.55
C CYS A 214 -19.01 25.99 12.66
N PRO A 215 -19.05 27.29 12.31
CA PRO A 215 -19.19 28.36 13.31
C PRO A 215 -20.51 28.21 14.09
N GLU A 216 -20.72 28.93 15.19
CA GLU A 216 -22.09 28.98 15.73
C GLU A 216 -23.01 29.74 14.77
N LYS A 217 -24.27 29.32 14.71
CA LYS A 217 -25.28 29.91 13.84
C LYS A 217 -26.52 30.28 14.65
N GLU A 218 -27.01 31.50 14.48
CA GLU A 218 -28.32 31.88 15.02
C GLU A 218 -29.44 31.25 14.19
N HIS A 219 -30.44 30.68 14.87
CA HIS A 219 -31.65 30.23 14.22
C HIS A 219 -32.64 31.38 14.06
N THR A 220 -32.75 31.90 12.85
CA THR A 220 -33.68 32.99 12.52
C THR A 220 -35.02 32.48 11.97
N GLY A 221 -35.23 31.16 11.96
CA GLY A 221 -36.46 30.54 11.47
C GLY A 221 -37.63 30.69 12.44
N ARG A 222 -38.86 30.58 11.94
CA ARG A 222 -40.07 30.52 12.78
C ARG A 222 -40.31 29.12 13.38
N ASP A 223 -39.71 28.10 12.78
CA ASP A 223 -39.93 26.71 13.15
C ASP A 223 -39.09 26.31 14.36
N ILE A 224 -39.63 25.45 15.22
CA ILE A 224 -38.90 24.89 16.36
C ILE A 224 -37.88 23.86 15.85
N LEU A 225 -36.64 23.94 16.33
CA LEU A 225 -35.58 23.03 15.94
C LEU A 225 -35.82 21.61 16.51
N ARG A 226 -35.70 20.60 15.65
CA ARG A 226 -35.69 19.19 16.07
C ARG A 226 -34.34 18.77 16.66
N THR A 227 -33.26 19.40 16.18
CA THR A 227 -31.89 19.15 16.64
C THR A 227 -31.20 20.48 16.86
N CYS A 228 -30.28 20.53 17.83
CA CYS A 228 -29.45 21.71 18.07
C CYS A 228 -28.15 21.73 17.26
N TYR A 229 -28.10 20.86 16.25
CA TYR A 229 -27.00 20.74 15.32
C TYR A 229 -27.43 21.28 13.97
N TYR A 230 -26.48 21.90 13.29
CA TYR A 230 -26.61 22.19 11.87
C TYR A 230 -25.37 21.70 11.14
N TYR A 231 -25.47 21.57 9.83
CA TYR A 231 -24.39 21.03 9.00
C TYR A 231 -23.94 22.05 7.98
N CYS A 232 -22.64 22.14 7.77
CA CYS A 232 -22.03 22.99 6.76
C CYS A 232 -21.00 22.18 5.98
N GLN A 233 -20.76 22.59 4.74
CA GLN A 233 -19.71 22.02 3.91
C GLN A 233 -18.46 22.91 4.00
N ARG A 234 -17.28 22.31 4.22
CA ARG A 234 -15.98 22.99 4.16
C ARG A 234 -15.02 22.14 3.34
N ASN A 235 -14.44 22.71 2.29
CA ASN A 235 -13.53 22.01 1.38
C ASN A 235 -14.11 20.71 0.76
N GLY A 236 -15.42 20.66 0.56
CA GLY A 236 -16.11 19.48 0.01
C GLY A 236 -16.62 18.48 1.07
N ASP A 237 -16.12 18.54 2.31
CA ASP A 237 -16.55 17.64 3.39
C ASP A 237 -17.61 18.26 4.28
N TRP A 238 -18.46 17.41 4.86
CA TRP A 238 -19.52 17.82 5.79
C TRP A 238 -19.03 17.84 7.22
N TYR A 239 -19.38 18.89 7.93
CA TYR A 239 -19.09 19.08 9.36
C TYR A 239 -20.36 19.49 10.09
N SER A 240 -20.34 19.36 11.40
CA SER A 240 -21.39 19.85 12.28
C SER A 240 -21.00 21.17 12.93
N GLY A 241 -22.01 21.90 13.37
CA GLY A 241 -21.90 23.04 14.28
C GLY A 241 -23.14 23.11 15.14
N TYR A 242 -23.14 24.06 16.05
CA TYR A 242 -24.22 24.28 16.99
C TYR A 242 -25.05 25.48 16.58
N PHE A 243 -26.36 25.38 16.78
CA PHE A 243 -27.16 26.58 16.91
C PHE A 243 -26.78 27.30 18.21
N ASP A 244 -26.79 28.62 18.19
CA ASP A 244 -26.50 29.43 19.37
C ASP A 244 -27.56 29.23 20.47
N SER A 245 -27.28 29.78 21.64
CA SER A 245 -28.18 29.67 22.80
C SER A 245 -29.08 30.89 22.97
N LYS A 246 -29.34 31.65 21.90
CA LYS A 246 -30.23 32.82 21.96
C LYS A 246 -31.71 32.42 22.12
N PRO A 247 -32.58 33.34 22.57
CA PRO A 247 -34.01 33.09 22.68
C PRO A 247 -34.69 32.62 21.37
N THR A 248 -34.10 32.94 20.23
CA THR A 248 -34.53 32.56 18.88
C THR A 248 -34.23 31.10 18.52
N SER A 249 -33.24 30.48 19.17
CA SER A 249 -32.81 29.10 18.92
C SER A 249 -33.57 28.09 19.78
N GLY A 250 -34.90 28.11 19.61
CA GLY A 250 -35.83 27.21 20.29
C GLY A 250 -35.76 25.78 19.74
N CYS A 251 -35.77 24.78 20.62
CA CYS A 251 -35.74 23.35 20.28
C CYS A 251 -36.82 22.55 21.01
N MET A 252 -37.11 21.35 20.50
CA MET A 252 -38.04 20.39 21.11
C MET A 252 -37.30 19.11 21.51
N MET A 253 -37.53 18.61 22.73
CA MET A 253 -37.04 17.26 23.09
C MET A 253 -37.80 16.19 22.32
N ARG A 254 -37.12 15.09 21.97
CA ARG A 254 -37.76 13.91 21.34
C ARG A 254 -38.93 13.35 22.14
N HIS A 255 -38.86 13.44 23.47
CA HIS A 255 -39.89 12.98 24.37
C HIS A 255 -40.31 14.14 25.29
N PRO A 256 -41.18 15.05 24.82
CA PRO A 256 -41.60 16.21 25.61
C PRO A 256 -42.39 15.75 26.83
N ALA A 257 -42.03 16.24 28.02
CA ALA A 257 -42.90 16.18 29.17
C ALA A 257 -44.12 17.09 28.92
N ARG A 258 -45.31 16.70 29.40
CA ARG A 258 -46.60 17.34 29.07
C ARG A 258 -46.70 18.84 29.38
N GLU A 259 -45.82 19.39 30.22
CA GLU A 259 -46.02 20.71 30.82
C GLU A 259 -45.20 21.85 30.19
N THR A 260 -44.15 21.60 29.40
CA THR A 260 -43.44 22.66 28.64
C THR A 260 -42.60 22.08 27.49
N PRO A 261 -43.05 22.20 26.22
CA PRO A 261 -42.33 21.61 25.10
C PRO A 261 -41.14 22.46 24.62
N LEU A 262 -41.18 23.78 24.83
CA LEU A 262 -40.19 24.70 24.29
C LEU A 262 -38.94 24.76 25.18
N ARG A 263 -37.79 24.60 24.55
CA ARG A 263 -36.46 24.62 25.15
C ARG A 263 -35.50 25.40 24.25
N TRP A 264 -34.24 25.53 24.65
CA TRP A 264 -33.22 26.26 23.89
C TRP A 264 -31.97 25.43 23.66
N CYS A 265 -31.35 25.65 22.51
CA CYS A 265 -30.13 24.99 22.15
C CYS A 265 -28.95 25.46 23.00
N CYS A 266 -28.11 24.53 23.41
CA CYS A 266 -26.85 24.80 24.08
C CYS A 266 -25.85 23.72 23.72
N ARG A 267 -24.84 24.05 22.89
CA ARG A 267 -23.77 23.12 22.48
C ARG A 267 -24.28 21.75 22.01
N GLY A 268 -25.38 21.75 21.26
CA GLY A 268 -25.99 20.53 20.73
C GLY A 268 -27.02 19.86 21.63
N ALA A 269 -27.13 20.27 22.90
CA ALA A 269 -28.17 19.81 23.82
C ALA A 269 -29.39 20.75 23.82
N CYS A 270 -30.57 20.19 24.10
CA CYS A 270 -31.82 20.94 24.19
C CYS A 270 -32.20 21.17 25.67
N THR A 271 -31.91 22.37 26.17
CA THR A 271 -31.91 22.72 27.61
C THR A 271 -33.07 23.63 27.98
N ARG A 272 -33.38 23.76 29.29
CA ARG A 272 -34.55 24.53 29.77
C ARG A 272 -34.34 26.05 29.77
N LYS A 273 -33.11 26.53 29.63
CA LYS A 273 -32.77 27.95 29.71
C LYS A 273 -31.92 28.33 28.51
N TYR A 274 -32.10 29.55 28.03
CA TYR A 274 -31.24 30.13 27.01
C TYR A 274 -29.88 30.52 27.62
N ASN A 275 -28.92 30.96 26.80
CA ASN A 275 -27.55 31.31 27.19
C ASN A 275 -26.71 30.20 27.84
N CYS A 276 -27.14 28.93 27.78
CA CYS A 276 -26.49 27.85 28.52
C CYS A 276 -26.42 28.09 30.04
N GLU A 277 -27.30 28.94 30.59
CA GLU A 277 -27.35 29.23 32.02
C GLU A 277 -28.00 28.04 32.75
N GLN A 278 -27.16 27.18 33.32
CA GLN A 278 -27.45 25.87 33.95
C GLN A 278 -27.35 24.66 33.00
N LEU A 279 -26.13 24.09 32.96
CA LEU A 279 -25.94 22.64 32.94
C LEU A 279 -26.03 22.12 34.38
#